data_AF-A0A962DVA1-F1
#
_entry.id   AF-A0A962DVA1-F1
#
_cell.length_a   1.000
_cell.length_b   1.000
_cell.length_c   1.000
_cell.angle_alpha   90.00
_cell.angle_beta   90.00
_cell.angle_gamma   90.00
#
_symmetry.space_group_name_H-M   'P 1'
#
loop_
_entity.id
_entity.type
_entity.pdbx_description
1 polymer ?
#
loop_
_entity_poly.entity_id
_entity_poly.type
_entity_poly.pdbx_seq_one_letter_code
_entity_poly.pdbx_strand_id
1 'polypeptide(L)'
;MALCKQARQSLEAAIKINPAALDGSAYTSLGSLYYQVPGWPVGFGDDDKAEELLKKALALAPDGIDANFFYGDYLMDQGRYGEAIAVLEHAAAAAPRPGRELADQGRQAEIQAKLAKARAKL
;
A
#
# COMPACT_ATOMS: atom_id res chain seq x y z
N MET A 1 13.98 12.49 6.94
CA MET A 1 13.35 12.95 5.68
C MET A 1 14.22 12.76 4.43
N ALA A 2 15.57 12.81 4.50
CA ALA A 2 16.42 12.64 3.31
C ALA A 2 16.22 11.28 2.58
N LEU A 3 16.17 10.18 3.33
CA LEU A 3 15.93 8.84 2.78
C LEU A 3 14.55 8.72 2.11
N CYS A 4 13.49 9.26 2.72
CA CYS A 4 12.15 9.28 2.12
C CYS A 4 12.14 10.08 0.81
N LYS A 5 12.81 11.23 0.75
CA LYS A 5 12.90 12.03 -0.48
C LYS A 5 13.66 11.29 -1.59
N GLN A 6 14.74 10.58 -1.24
CA GLN A 6 15.48 9.75 -2.18
C GLN A 6 14.65 8.55 -2.67
N ALA A 7 13.95 7.87 -1.76
CA ALA A 7 13.05 6.77 -2.10
C ALA A 7 11.96 7.23 -3.07
N ARG A 8 11.34 8.39 -2.82
CA ARG A 8 10.38 9.01 -3.74
C ARG A 8 10.97 9.17 -5.16
N GLN A 9 12.16 9.77 -5.26
CA GLN A 9 12.82 9.97 -6.56
C GLN A 9 13.11 8.65 -7.28
N SER A 10 13.59 7.64 -6.56
CA SER A 10 13.86 6.31 -7.13
C SER A 10 12.58 5.64 -7.64
N LEU A 11 11.48 5.74 -6.90
CA LEU A 11 10.18 5.17 -7.28
C LEU A 11 9.57 5.91 -8.47
N GLU A 12 9.65 7.24 -8.50
CA GLU A 12 9.24 8.05 -9.65
C GLU A 12 10.04 7.70 -10.91
N ALA A 13 11.36 7.47 -10.78
CA ALA A 13 12.20 7.02 -11.87
C ALA A 13 11.81 5.61 -12.35
N ALA A 14 11.55 4.68 -11.42
CA ALA A 14 11.10 3.34 -11.76
C ALA A 14 9.77 3.35 -12.55
N ILE A 15 8.81 4.18 -12.13
CA ILE A 15 7.53 4.37 -12.83
C ILE A 15 7.74 4.86 -14.28
N LYS A 16 8.72 5.75 -14.51
CA LYS A 16 9.06 6.23 -15.87
C LYS A 16 9.67 5.14 -16.74
N ILE A 17 10.43 4.22 -16.15
CA ILE A 17 11.09 3.12 -16.86
C ILE A 17 10.07 2.04 -17.23
N ASN A 18 9.33 1.53 -16.25
CA ASN A 18 8.27 0.56 -16.47
C ASN A 18 7.22 0.65 -15.34
N PRO A 19 6.06 1.29 -15.58
CA PRO A 19 5.04 1.48 -14.56
C PRO A 19 4.36 0.18 -14.12
N ALA A 20 4.40 -0.87 -14.94
CA ALA A 20 3.78 -2.16 -14.65
C ALA A 20 4.78 -3.19 -14.09
N ALA A 21 6.06 -2.82 -13.92
CA ALA A 21 7.05 -3.72 -13.35
C ALA A 21 6.61 -4.20 -11.95
N LEU A 22 6.75 -5.51 -11.71
CA LEU A 22 6.38 -6.16 -10.45
C LEU A 22 4.93 -5.82 -10.04
N ASP A 23 4.01 -5.91 -11.01
CA ASP A 23 2.58 -5.63 -10.84
C ASP A 23 2.31 -4.23 -10.26
N GLY A 24 3.10 -3.25 -10.69
CA GLY A 24 2.95 -1.86 -10.24
C GLY A 24 3.47 -1.59 -8.83
N SER A 25 4.39 -2.40 -8.30
CA SER A 25 4.91 -2.26 -6.93
C SER A 25 5.45 -0.86 -6.62
N ALA A 26 5.97 -0.14 -7.63
CA ALA A 26 6.46 1.22 -7.46
C ALA A 26 5.34 2.20 -7.08
N TYR A 27 4.12 2.00 -7.61
CA TYR A 27 2.94 2.77 -7.20
C TYR A 27 2.54 2.46 -5.77
N THR A 28 2.57 1.17 -5.37
CA THR A 28 2.28 0.74 -4.00
C THR A 28 3.21 1.41 -2.99
N SER A 29 4.53 1.31 -3.21
CA SER A 29 5.53 1.87 -2.29
C SER A 29 5.54 3.40 -2.31
N LEU A 30 5.27 4.02 -3.46
CA LEU A 30 5.22 5.48 -3.53
C LEU A 30 3.97 6.02 -2.83
N GLY A 31 2.82 5.40 -3.09
CA GLY A 31 1.57 5.72 -2.40
C GLY A 31 1.69 5.54 -0.90
N SER A 32 2.33 4.46 -0.43
CA SER A 32 2.55 4.26 1.00
C SER A 32 3.39 5.35 1.63
N LEU A 33 4.42 5.79 0.93
CA LEU A 33 5.28 6.87 1.40
C LEU A 33 4.53 8.19 1.56
N TYR A 34 3.55 8.46 0.69
CA TYR A 34 2.78 9.71 0.73
C TYR A 34 1.86 9.82 1.96
N TYR A 35 1.20 8.74 2.41
CA TYR A 35 0.38 8.80 3.63
C TYR A 35 1.20 8.58 4.92
N GLN A 36 2.40 8.00 4.84
CA GLN A 36 3.21 7.68 6.02
C GLN A 36 4.18 8.79 6.45
N VAL A 37 4.43 9.80 5.62
CA VAL A 37 5.33 10.91 5.95
C VAL A 37 4.54 12.19 6.25
N PRO A 38 5.05 13.08 7.12
CA PRO A 38 4.42 14.37 7.34
C PRO A 38 4.27 15.19 6.04
N GLY A 39 3.19 15.95 5.96
CA GLY A 39 3.01 16.97 4.93
C GLY A 39 3.96 18.17 5.05
N TRP A 40 3.71 19.19 4.25
CA TRP A 40 4.43 20.47 4.31
C TRP A 40 4.21 21.15 5.69
N PRO A 41 5.24 21.77 6.32
CA PRO A 41 6.58 22.03 5.82
C PRO A 41 7.66 20.99 6.14
N VAL A 42 7.31 19.92 6.85
CA VAL A 42 8.29 18.96 7.37
C VAL A 42 8.65 17.89 6.32
N GLY A 43 7.69 17.48 5.51
CA GLY A 43 7.87 16.46 4.49
C GLY A 43 7.08 16.77 3.22
N PHE A 44 6.62 15.71 2.58
CA PHE A 44 5.90 15.76 1.29
C PHE A 44 4.65 14.89 1.31
N GLY A 45 4.19 14.49 2.51
CA GLY A 45 3.00 13.68 2.64
C GLY A 45 1.78 14.37 2.07
N ASP A 46 0.93 13.58 1.45
CA ASP A 46 -0.24 14.02 0.69
C ASP A 46 -1.18 12.82 0.51
N ASP A 47 -2.29 12.81 1.27
CA ASP A 47 -3.22 11.69 1.29
C ASP A 47 -3.99 11.53 -0.02
N ASP A 48 -4.25 12.62 -0.74
CA ASP A 48 -4.88 12.56 -2.06
C ASP A 48 -3.93 11.90 -3.07
N LYS A 49 -2.65 12.24 -3.01
CA LYS A 49 -1.63 11.62 -3.85
C LYS A 49 -1.42 10.15 -3.49
N ALA A 50 -1.46 9.81 -2.20
CA ALA A 50 -1.40 8.44 -1.74
C ALA A 50 -2.53 7.61 -2.33
N GLU A 51 -3.77 8.09 -2.25
CA GLU A 51 -4.94 7.39 -2.78
C GLU A 51 -4.86 7.21 -4.31
N GLU A 52 -4.47 8.25 -5.05
CA GLU A 52 -4.31 8.18 -6.51
C GLU A 52 -3.32 7.07 -6.91
N LEU A 53 -2.18 6.99 -6.22
CA LEU A 53 -1.13 6.02 -6.53
C LEU A 53 -1.52 4.61 -6.10
N LEU A 54 -2.16 4.44 -4.95
CA LEU A 54 -2.62 3.13 -4.50
C LEU A 54 -3.73 2.58 -5.40
N LYS A 55 -4.63 3.43 -5.90
CA LYS A 55 -5.62 3.03 -6.91
C LYS A 55 -4.97 2.61 -8.23
N LYS A 56 -3.88 3.25 -8.64
CA LYS A 56 -3.08 2.80 -9.81
C LYS A 56 -2.43 1.44 -9.57
N ALA A 57 -1.92 1.18 -8.36
CA ALA A 57 -1.39 -0.13 -8.00
C ALA A 57 -2.49 -1.21 -8.06
N LEU A 58 -3.69 -0.94 -7.55
CA LEU A 58 -4.82 -1.86 -7.63
C LEU A 58 -5.25 -2.14 -9.07
N ALA A 59 -5.21 -1.14 -9.96
CA ALA A 59 -5.54 -1.35 -11.36
C ALA A 59 -4.54 -2.29 -12.07
N LEU A 60 -3.28 -2.33 -11.63
CA LEU A 60 -2.24 -3.21 -12.16
C LEU A 60 -2.22 -4.58 -11.47
N ALA A 61 -2.60 -4.64 -10.19
CA ALA A 61 -2.58 -5.83 -9.36
C ALA A 61 -3.89 -5.99 -8.56
N PRO A 62 -5.04 -6.22 -9.23
CA PRO A 62 -6.35 -6.23 -8.58
C PRO A 62 -6.46 -7.31 -7.49
N ASP A 63 -5.79 -8.44 -7.66
CA ASP A 63 -5.76 -9.55 -6.70
C ASP A 63 -4.43 -9.66 -5.95
N GLY A 64 -3.56 -8.64 -6.10
CA GLY A 64 -2.24 -8.63 -5.49
C GLY A 64 -2.31 -8.37 -3.99
N ILE A 65 -1.66 -9.23 -3.19
CA ILE A 65 -1.63 -9.11 -1.72
C ILE A 65 -1.08 -7.76 -1.25
N ASP A 66 0.00 -7.27 -1.86
CA ASP A 66 0.65 -6.02 -1.44
C ASP A 66 -0.19 -4.80 -1.82
N ALA A 67 -0.71 -4.72 -3.05
CA ALA A 67 -1.51 -3.56 -3.49
C ALA A 67 -2.79 -3.40 -2.64
N ASN A 68 -3.50 -4.50 -2.38
CA ASN A 68 -4.68 -4.48 -1.53
C ASN A 68 -4.34 -4.23 -0.06
N PHE A 69 -3.26 -4.82 0.48
CA PHE A 69 -2.84 -4.53 1.85
C PHE A 69 -2.54 -3.05 2.08
N PHE A 70 -1.74 -2.41 1.20
CA PHE A 70 -1.34 -1.02 1.40
C PHE A 70 -2.49 -0.05 1.13
N TYR A 71 -3.43 -0.38 0.23
CA TYR A 71 -4.68 0.40 0.12
C TYR A 71 -5.56 0.25 1.36
N GLY A 72 -5.68 -0.97 1.90
CA GLY A 72 -6.35 -1.21 3.17
C GLY A 72 -5.70 -0.47 4.34
N ASP A 73 -4.36 -0.41 4.39
CA ASP A 73 -3.62 0.34 5.40
C ASP A 73 -3.85 1.85 5.28
N TYR A 74 -3.82 2.39 4.06
CA TYR A 74 -4.19 3.79 3.82
C TYR A 74 -5.61 4.07 4.32
N LEU A 75 -6.60 3.22 3.99
CA LEU A 75 -7.98 3.38 4.46
C LEU A 75 -8.07 3.34 5.99
N MET A 76 -7.25 2.52 6.66
CA MET A 76 -7.14 2.50 8.12
C MET A 76 -6.65 3.84 8.69
N ASP A 77 -5.61 4.41 8.08
CA ASP A 77 -5.04 5.70 8.47
C ASP A 77 -6.05 6.85 8.32
N GLN A 78 -6.84 6.79 7.25
CA GLN A 78 -7.92 7.74 6.97
C GLN A 78 -9.20 7.50 7.78
N GLY A 79 -9.23 6.52 8.68
CA GLY A 79 -10.39 6.19 9.50
C GLY A 79 -11.56 5.54 8.75
N ARG A 80 -11.35 5.12 7.50
CA ARG A 80 -12.34 4.46 6.63
C ARG A 80 -12.40 2.96 6.91
N TYR A 81 -12.69 2.60 8.17
CA TYR A 81 -12.53 1.22 8.67
C TYR A 81 -13.39 0.17 7.94
N GLY A 82 -14.62 0.51 7.54
CA GLY A 82 -15.48 -0.41 6.80
C GLY A 82 -14.91 -0.78 5.43
N GLU A 83 -14.41 0.20 4.69
CA GLU A 83 -13.76 -0.02 3.39
C GLU A 83 -12.43 -0.75 3.57
N ALA A 84 -11.67 -0.40 4.62
CA ALA A 84 -10.42 -1.08 4.94
C ALA A 84 -10.62 -2.57 5.17
N ILE A 85 -11.68 -2.97 5.89
CA ILE A 85 -12.01 -4.39 6.11
C ILE A 85 -12.23 -5.11 4.79
N ALA A 86 -13.08 -4.56 3.90
CA ALA A 86 -13.38 -5.20 2.63
C ALA A 86 -12.11 -5.43 1.78
N VAL A 87 -11.24 -4.43 1.70
CA VAL A 87 -9.99 -4.53 0.92
C VAL A 87 -8.98 -5.47 1.59
N LEU A 88 -8.86 -5.43 2.92
CA LEU A 88 -7.93 -6.31 3.66
C LEU A 88 -8.39 -7.78 3.62
N GLU A 89 -9.69 -8.05 3.59
CA GLU A 89 -10.22 -9.39 3.37
C GLU A 89 -9.91 -9.90 1.95
N HIS A 90 -10.00 -9.03 0.94
CA HIS A 90 -9.56 -9.36 -0.42
C HIS A 90 -8.06 -9.67 -0.46
N ALA A 91 -7.23 -8.86 0.21
CA ALA A 91 -5.80 -9.12 0.34
C ALA A 91 -5.52 -10.48 1.03
N ALA A 92 -6.29 -10.84 2.06
CA ALA A 92 -6.13 -12.10 2.78
C ALA A 92 -6.40 -13.33 1.89
N ALA A 93 -7.27 -13.19 0.88
CA ALA A 93 -7.61 -14.24 -0.06
C ALA A 93 -6.64 -14.38 -1.25
N ALA A 94 -5.60 -13.54 -1.33
CA ALA A 94 -4.65 -13.55 -2.41
C ALA A 94 -3.92 -14.91 -2.54
N ALA A 95 -3.70 -15.34 -3.79
CA ALA A 95 -2.97 -16.57 -4.06
C ALA A 95 -1.50 -16.47 -3.58
N PRO A 96 -0.92 -17.55 -3.03
CA PRO A 96 0.49 -17.59 -2.66
C PRO A 96 1.39 -17.30 -3.87
N ARG A 97 2.44 -16.49 -3.68
CA ARG A 97 3.42 -16.21 -4.72
C ARG A 97 4.62 -17.15 -4.58
N PRO A 98 4.90 -18.03 -5.57
CA PRO A 98 6.05 -18.94 -5.50
C PRO A 98 7.37 -18.18 -5.32
N GLY A 99 8.19 -18.61 -4.37
CA GLY A 99 9.46 -17.96 -4.01
C GLY A 99 9.32 -16.71 -3.14
N ARG A 100 8.11 -16.36 -2.70
CA ARG A 100 7.81 -15.22 -1.82
C ARG A 100 7.06 -15.67 -0.56
N GLU A 101 7.07 -16.96 -0.24
CA GLU A 101 6.25 -17.57 0.81
C GLU A 101 6.47 -16.92 2.18
N LEU A 102 7.72 -16.66 2.55
CA LEU A 102 8.03 -16.00 3.82
C LEU A 102 7.51 -14.55 3.86
N ALA A 103 7.62 -13.82 2.75
CA ALA A 103 7.11 -12.47 2.66
C ALA A 103 5.58 -12.45 2.72
N ASP A 104 4.92 -13.38 2.04
CA ASP A 104 3.47 -13.52 2.04
C ASP A 104 2.94 -13.93 3.42
N GLN A 105 3.63 -14.82 4.15
CA GLN A 105 3.28 -15.15 5.54
C GLN A 105 3.36 -13.93 6.46
N GLY A 106 4.42 -13.13 6.34
CA GLY A 106 4.55 -11.87 7.09
C GLY A 106 3.41 -10.91 6.77
N ARG A 107 3.11 -10.74 5.48
CA ARG A 107 2.02 -9.89 5.01
C ARG A 107 0.65 -10.37 5.51
N GLN A 108 0.40 -11.67 5.47
CA GLN A 108 -0.83 -12.27 6.00
C GLN A 108 -0.99 -11.99 7.49
N ALA A 109 0.07 -12.09 8.28
CA ALA A 109 0.03 -11.75 9.71
C ALA A 109 -0.31 -10.25 9.93
N GLU A 110 0.26 -9.34 9.13
CA GLU A 110 -0.07 -7.92 9.19
C GLU A 110 -1.52 -7.64 8.78
N ILE A 111 -2.04 -8.33 7.75
CA ILE A 111 -3.44 -8.23 7.33
C ILE A 111 -4.36 -8.62 8.49
N GLN A 112 -4.13 -9.76 9.14
CA GLN A 112 -4.95 -10.21 10.26
C GLN A 112 -4.91 -9.23 11.44
N ALA A 113 -3.73 -8.67 11.75
CA ALA A 113 -3.59 -7.67 12.79
C ALA A 113 -4.35 -6.37 12.46
N LYS A 114 -4.34 -5.93 11.19
CA LYS A 114 -5.11 -4.74 10.76
C LYS A 114 -6.60 -5.00 10.75
N LEU A 115 -7.06 -6.15 10.28
CA LEU A 115 -8.47 -6.54 10.32
C LEU A 115 -9.03 -6.54 11.74
N ALA A 116 -8.29 -7.12 12.70
CA ALA A 116 -8.69 -7.11 14.10
C ALA A 116 -8.83 -5.67 14.65
N LYS A 117 -7.87 -4.79 14.32
CA LYS A 117 -7.92 -3.37 14.71
C LYS A 117 -9.11 -2.63 14.06
N ALA A 118 -9.35 -2.86 12.77
CA ALA A 118 -10.44 -2.23 12.02
C ALA A 118 -11.81 -2.59 12.60
N ARG A 119 -12.02 -3.89 12.85
CA ARG A 119 -13.27 -4.40 13.42
C ARG A 119 -13.54 -3.89 14.84
N ALA A 120 -12.49 -3.61 15.61
CA ALA A 120 -12.62 -3.02 16.94
C ALA A 120 -12.93 -1.52 16.93
N LYS A 121 -12.90 -0.86 15.77
CA LYS A 121 -13.17 0.57 15.58
C LYS A 121 -14.55 0.86 14.97
N LEU A 122 -15.27 -0.17 14.54
CA LEU A 122 -16.68 -0.12 14.15
C LEU A 122 -17.57 -0.38 15.35
#